data_AF-A0A397JLU3-F1
#
_entry.id   AF-A0A397JLU3-F1
#
_cell.length_a   1.000
_cell.length_b   1.000
_cell.length_c   1.000
_cell.angle_alpha   90.00
_cell.angle_beta   90.00
_cell.angle_gamma   90.00
#
_symmetry.space_group_name_H-M   'P 1'
#
loop_
_entity.id
_entity.type
_entity.pdbx_description
1 polymer ?
#
loop_
_entity_poly.entity_id
_entity_poly.type
_entity_poly.pdbx_seq_one_letter_code
_entity_poly.pdbx_strand_id
1 'polypeptide(L)'
;MSTTIQNIDQLSTETETRLPTWQDIEKLIIDILRAGNFYNKDRNIGFMAYYKNHLDELRKSEDQEQYIIVRARQLLPNEEIYDTKIKAFSNSYYKNEPKIRQAILNYHWSNGKK
;
A
#
# COMPACT_ATOMS: atom_id res chain seq x y z
N MET A 1 -46.30 -15.51 23.15
CA MET A 1 -44.93 -15.70 23.64
C MET A 1 -44.01 -15.72 22.44
N SER A 2 -43.08 -14.78 22.38
CA SER A 2 -42.20 -14.52 21.25
C SER A 2 -41.20 -15.64 21.02
N THR A 3 -40.95 -15.99 19.77
CA THR A 3 -39.73 -16.72 19.39
C THR A 3 -39.00 -15.87 18.35
N THR A 4 -37.91 -15.29 18.81
CA THR A 4 -37.03 -14.38 18.08
C THR A 4 -36.37 -15.11 16.91
N ILE A 5 -36.58 -14.62 15.69
CA ILE A 5 -35.78 -14.96 14.52
C ILE A 5 -34.39 -14.36 14.78
N GLN A 6 -33.41 -15.20 15.10
CA GLN A 6 -32.01 -14.80 15.04
C GLN A 6 -31.60 -14.81 13.57
N ASN A 7 -31.79 -13.66 12.92
CA ASN A 7 -31.09 -13.35 11.68
C ASN A 7 -29.62 -13.18 12.06
N ILE A 8 -28.88 -14.29 12.04
CA ILE A 8 -27.42 -14.26 12.05
C ILE A 8 -27.07 -13.66 10.70
N ASP A 9 -26.89 -12.34 10.73
CA ASP A 9 -26.30 -11.57 9.66
C ASP A 9 -25.04 -12.34 9.25
N GLN A 10 -25.14 -13.02 8.11
CA GLN A 10 -24.01 -13.71 7.53
C GLN A 10 -23.04 -12.61 7.16
N LEU A 11 -22.11 -12.35 8.08
CA LEU A 11 -20.84 -11.73 7.82
C LEU A 11 -20.11 -12.66 6.84
N SER A 12 -20.54 -12.62 5.58
CA SER A 12 -19.80 -13.14 4.44
C SER A 12 -18.59 -12.24 4.29
N THR A 13 -17.57 -12.43 5.12
CA THR A 13 -16.20 -12.06 4.80
C THR A 13 -15.66 -13.04 3.76
N GLU A 14 -16.37 -13.17 2.64
CA GLU A 14 -15.68 -13.33 1.37
C GLU A 14 -15.04 -11.97 1.14
N THR A 15 -13.77 -11.85 1.53
CA THR A 15 -12.96 -10.78 0.98
C THR A 15 -12.81 -11.14 -0.48
N GLU A 16 -13.78 -10.75 -1.31
CA GLU A 16 -13.55 -10.62 -2.75
C GLU A 16 -12.23 -9.87 -2.84
N THR A 17 -11.17 -10.57 -3.24
CA THR A 17 -9.87 -9.96 -3.41
C THR A 17 -9.96 -9.12 -4.68
N ARG A 18 -10.68 -8.00 -4.59
CA ARG A 18 -10.68 -7.00 -5.64
C ARG A 18 -9.27 -6.45 -5.73
N LEU A 19 -8.80 -6.28 -6.95
CA LEU A 19 -7.56 -5.57 -7.18
C LEU A 19 -7.72 -4.15 -6.62
N PRO A 20 -6.69 -3.60 -5.94
CA PRO A 20 -6.74 -2.24 -5.44
C PRO A 20 -6.84 -1.27 -6.62
N THR A 21 -7.70 -0.26 -6.49
CA THR A 21 -7.81 0.79 -7.51
C THR A 21 -6.67 1.79 -7.38
N TRP A 22 -6.50 2.66 -8.36
CA TRP A 22 -5.54 3.77 -8.26
C TRP A 22 -5.76 4.64 -7.01
N GLN A 23 -7.00 4.84 -6.54
CA GLN A 23 -7.28 5.59 -5.30
C GLN A 23 -6.81 4.85 -4.05
N ASP A 24 -6.99 3.53 -4.01
CA ASP A 24 -6.49 2.70 -2.91
C ASP A 24 -4.96 2.83 -2.82
N ILE A 25 -4.27 2.78 -3.97
CA ILE A 25 -2.81 2.97 -4.05
C ILE A 25 -2.40 4.40 -3.68
N GLU A 26 -3.10 5.41 -4.17
CA GLU A 26 -2.83 6.82 -3.83
C GLU A 26 -2.90 7.05 -2.32
N LYS A 27 -3.94 6.52 -1.67
CA LYS A 27 -4.13 6.61 -0.22
C LYS A 27 -2.97 5.98 0.54
N LEU A 28 -2.50 4.81 0.09
CA LEU A 28 -1.35 4.13 0.71
C LEU A 28 -0.07 4.96 0.60
N ILE A 29 0.18 5.58 -0.56
CA ILE A 29 1.32 6.50 -0.73
C ILE A 29 1.21 7.70 0.22
N ILE A 30 0.02 8.30 0.33
CA ILE A 30 -0.23 9.41 1.27
C ILE A 30 0.02 8.99 2.71
N ASP A 31 -0.39 7.78 3.10
CA ASP A 31 -0.20 7.28 4.46
C ASP A 31 1.29 7.04 4.78
N ILE A 32 2.08 6.58 3.80
CA ILE A 32 3.55 6.51 3.93
C ILE A 32 4.13 7.92 4.16
N LEU A 33 3.73 8.89 3.34
CA LEU A 33 4.22 10.26 3.46
C LEU A 33 3.80 10.91 4.80
N ARG A 34 2.59 10.64 5.27
CA ARG A 34 2.10 11.09 6.59
C ARG A 34 2.92 10.48 7.72
N ALA A 35 3.18 9.18 7.65
CA ALA A 35 4.01 8.49 8.64
C ALA A 35 5.44 9.04 8.66
N GLY A 36 6.02 9.38 7.50
CA GLY A 36 7.31 10.05 7.44
C GLY A 36 7.35 11.39 8.18
N ASN A 37 6.31 12.22 8.04
CA ASN A 37 6.25 13.47 8.79
C ASN A 37 6.11 13.24 10.29
N PHE A 38 5.35 12.22 10.69
CA PHE A 38 5.18 11.87 12.09
C PHE A 38 6.53 11.58 12.75
N TYR A 39 7.49 11.01 12.01
CA TYR A 39 8.87 10.77 12.47
C TYR A 39 9.87 11.84 12.04
N ASN A 40 9.41 13.03 11.62
CA ASN A 40 10.24 14.15 11.18
C ASN A 40 11.26 13.78 10.08
N LYS A 41 10.87 12.90 9.15
CA LYS A 41 11.69 12.55 7.98
C LYS A 41 11.59 13.63 6.91
N ASP A 42 12.74 14.02 6.37
CA ASP A 42 12.80 14.95 5.25
C ASP A 42 12.12 14.35 4.01
N ARG A 43 11.15 15.09 3.47
CA ARG A 43 10.33 14.66 2.33
C ARG A 43 11.05 14.67 0.99
N ASN A 44 12.20 15.33 0.90
CA ASN A 44 12.89 15.59 -0.36
C ASN A 44 14.15 14.73 -0.52
N ILE A 45 14.42 13.80 0.42
CA ILE A 45 15.55 12.89 0.33
C ILE A 45 15.13 11.42 0.32
N GLY A 46 15.94 10.62 -0.37
CA GLY A 46 15.88 9.16 -0.36
C GLY A 46 14.47 8.60 -0.55
N PHE A 47 14.05 7.79 0.42
CA PHE A 47 12.80 7.05 0.37
C PHE A 47 11.55 7.94 0.36
N MET A 48 11.54 9.04 1.12
CA MET A 48 10.40 9.94 1.16
C MET A 48 10.23 10.69 -0.16
N ALA A 49 11.35 11.11 -0.77
CA ALA A 49 11.34 11.72 -2.10
C ALA A 49 10.78 10.76 -3.15
N TYR A 50 11.14 9.48 -3.06
CA TYR A 50 10.61 8.46 -3.97
C TYR A 50 9.07 8.38 -3.92
N TYR A 51 8.48 8.25 -2.72
CA TYR A 51 7.01 8.17 -2.60
C TYR A 51 6.31 9.49 -2.95
N LYS A 52 6.95 10.63 -2.69
CA LYS A 52 6.45 11.94 -3.11
C LYS A 52 6.40 12.05 -4.65
N ASN A 53 7.49 11.70 -5.32
CA ASN A 53 7.55 11.69 -6.78
C ASN A 53 6.55 10.70 -7.37
N HIS A 54 6.40 9.52 -6.75
CA HIS A 54 5.44 8.52 -7.19
C HIS A 54 3.99 9.02 -7.09
N LEU A 55 3.64 9.75 -6.01
CA LEU A 55 2.34 10.39 -5.87
C LEU A 55 2.10 11.46 -6.96
N ASP A 56 3.12 12.27 -7.23
CA ASP A 56 3.04 13.32 -8.24
C ASP A 56 2.88 12.73 -9.65
N GLU A 57 3.62 11.67 -9.98
CA GLU A 57 3.49 10.93 -11.23
C GLU A 57 2.11 10.28 -11.37
N LEU A 58 1.61 9.62 -10.33
CA LEU A 58 0.28 9.02 -10.32
C LEU A 58 -0.81 10.05 -10.63
N ARG A 59 -0.77 11.22 -9.96
CA ARG A 59 -1.77 12.29 -10.14
C ARG A 59 -1.70 12.96 -11.50
N LYS A 60 -0.53 12.97 -12.13
CA LYS A 60 -0.31 13.56 -13.45
C LYS A 60 -0.52 12.56 -14.59
N SER A 61 -0.71 11.29 -14.28
CA SER A 61 -0.92 10.28 -15.30
C SER A 61 -2.25 10.51 -16.01
N GLU A 62 -2.24 10.35 -17.34
CA GLU A 62 -3.45 10.36 -18.17
C GLU A 62 -4.38 9.20 -17.83
N ASP A 63 -3.81 8.04 -17.48
CA ASP A 63 -4.53 6.86 -17.01
C ASP A 63 -3.88 6.33 -15.72
N GLN A 64 -4.48 6.72 -14.60
CA GLN A 64 -4.01 6.38 -13.26
C GLN A 64 -4.09 4.88 -12.96
N GLU A 65 -5.08 4.20 -13.53
CA GLU A 65 -5.27 2.76 -13.35
C GLU A 65 -4.18 1.99 -14.11
N GLN A 66 -3.94 2.37 -15.37
CA GLN A 66 -2.85 1.79 -16.14
C GLN A 66 -1.48 2.10 -15.53
N TYR A 67 -1.28 3.29 -14.97
CA TYR A 67 -0.05 3.66 -14.29
C TYR A 67 0.23 2.72 -13.11
N ILE A 68 -0.74 2.47 -12.22
CA ILE A 68 -0.52 1.56 -11.08
C ILE A 68 -0.25 0.12 -11.55
N ILE A 69 -0.90 -0.34 -12.62
CA ILE A 69 -0.67 -1.68 -13.18
C ILE A 69 0.76 -1.81 -13.70
N VAL A 70 1.22 -0.85 -14.50
CA VAL A 70 2.60 -0.83 -15.02
C VAL A 70 3.60 -0.75 -13.87
N ARG A 71 3.35 0.11 -12.88
CA ARG A 71 4.28 0.33 -11.78
C ARG A 71 4.39 -0.88 -10.86
N ALA A 72 3.29 -1.55 -10.58
CA ALA A 72 3.29 -2.82 -9.86
C ALA A 72 4.10 -3.90 -10.60
N ARG A 73 3.97 -4.03 -11.93
CA ARG A 73 4.77 -4.98 -12.73
C ARG A 73 6.28 -4.68 -12.65
N GLN A 74 6.65 -3.40 -12.66
CA GLN A 74 8.05 -2.98 -12.56
C GLN A 74 8.63 -3.19 -11.16
N LEU A 75 7.82 -2.96 -10.11
CA LEU A 75 8.28 -3.07 -8.73
C LEU A 75 8.31 -4.52 -8.24
N LEU A 76 7.35 -5.33 -8.65
CA LEU A 76 7.09 -6.67 -8.12
C LEU A 76 6.86 -7.64 -9.29
N PRO A 77 7.90 -7.93 -10.10
CA PRO A 77 7.76 -8.77 -11.27
C PRO A 77 7.44 -10.24 -10.93
N ASN A 78 7.78 -10.70 -9.72
CA ASN A 78 7.46 -12.03 -9.20
C ASN A 78 7.50 -12.05 -7.65
N GLU A 79 7.10 -13.19 -7.07
CA GLU A 79 7.02 -13.42 -5.62
C GLU A 79 8.39 -13.35 -4.91
N GLU A 80 9.45 -13.87 -5.52
CA GLU A 80 10.80 -13.82 -4.93
C GLU A 80 11.30 -12.38 -4.74
N ILE A 81 11.05 -11.51 -5.73
CA ILE A 81 11.39 -10.09 -5.65
C ILE A 81 10.53 -9.36 -4.62
N TYR A 82 9.25 -9.72 -4.51
CA TYR A 82 8.38 -9.21 -3.45
C TYR A 82 8.94 -9.53 -2.07
N ASP A 83 9.21 -10.80 -1.79
CA ASP A 83 9.75 -11.26 -0.52
C ASP A 83 11.08 -10.60 -0.18
N THR A 84 11.97 -10.48 -1.18
CA THR A 84 13.25 -9.81 -1.02
C THR A 84 13.09 -8.35 -0.64
N LYS A 85 12.18 -7.62 -1.30
CA LYS A 85 11.90 -6.21 -0.99
C LYS A 85 11.29 -6.03 0.39
N ILE A 86 10.34 -6.89 0.77
CA ILE A 86 9.69 -6.84 2.09
C ILE A 86 10.69 -7.16 3.22
N LYS A 87 11.58 -8.13 3.02
CA LYS A 87 12.65 -8.47 3.96
C LYS A 87 13.68 -7.35 4.07
N ALA A 88 14.16 -6.83 2.94
CA ALA A 88 15.08 -5.70 2.92
C ALA A 88 14.49 -4.47 3.62
N PHE A 89 13.19 -4.23 3.41
CA PHE A 89 12.47 -3.16 4.08
C PHE A 89 12.35 -3.37 5.59
N SER A 90 12.00 -4.58 6.03
CA SER A 90 11.93 -4.91 7.46
C SER A 90 13.26 -4.70 8.18
N ASN A 91 14.38 -4.82 7.45
CA ASN A 91 15.73 -4.56 7.93
C ASN A 91 16.27 -3.15 7.60
N SER A 92 15.44 -2.27 7.03
CA SER A 92 15.87 -0.96 6.53
C SER A 92 16.05 0.09 7.64
N TYR A 93 16.45 1.29 7.21
CA TYR A 93 16.53 2.51 8.03
C TYR A 93 15.25 2.77 8.86
N TYR A 94 14.09 2.31 8.40
CA TYR A 94 12.78 2.52 9.05
C TYR A 94 12.34 1.39 9.99
N LYS A 95 13.23 0.43 10.32
CA LYS A 95 12.89 -0.71 11.20
C LYS A 95 12.32 -0.30 12.56
N ASN A 96 12.75 0.86 13.09
CA ASN A 96 12.31 1.39 14.37
C ASN A 96 11.12 2.34 14.26
N GLU A 97 10.52 2.49 13.07
CA GLU A 97 9.46 3.46 12.78
C GLU A 97 8.18 2.72 12.36
N PRO A 98 7.43 2.16 13.33
CA PRO A 98 6.40 1.17 13.07
C PRO A 98 5.27 1.65 12.13
N LYS A 99 4.93 2.94 12.16
CA LYS A 99 3.88 3.49 11.27
C LYS A 99 4.35 3.57 9.82
N ILE A 100 5.60 3.98 9.58
CA ILE A 100 6.19 3.96 8.24
C ILE A 100 6.27 2.52 7.77
N ARG A 101 6.72 1.62 8.65
CA ARG A 101 6.79 0.19 8.37
C ARG A 101 5.46 -0.39 7.92
N GLN A 102 4.39 -0.15 8.67
CA GLN A 102 3.07 -0.66 8.32
C GLN A 102 2.55 -0.10 7.00
N ALA A 103 2.72 1.21 6.77
CA ALA A 103 2.22 1.86 5.56
C ALA A 103 2.88 1.27 4.29
N ILE A 104 4.17 0.95 4.37
CA ILE A 104 4.95 0.39 3.27
C ILE A 104 4.57 -1.06 2.98
N LEU A 105 4.37 -1.87 4.02
CA LEU A 105 3.89 -3.24 3.88
C LEU A 105 2.52 -3.25 3.19
N ASN A 106 1.61 -2.37 3.61
CA ASN A 106 0.28 -2.26 3.01
C ASN A 106 0.36 -1.84 1.53
N TYR A 107 1.23 -0.89 1.19
CA TYR A 107 1.48 -0.46 -0.19
C TYR A 107 1.99 -1.61 -1.06
N HIS A 108 3.03 -2.33 -0.65
CA HIS A 108 3.60 -3.40 -1.46
C HIS A 108 2.69 -4.63 -1.54
N TRP A 109 2.00 -4.99 -0.45
CA TRP A 109 0.99 -6.05 -0.46
C TRP A 109 -0.09 -5.79 -1.50
N SER A 110 -0.58 -4.55 -1.57
CA SER A 110 -1.61 -4.14 -2.54
C SER A 110 -1.11 -4.29 -3.98
N ASN A 111 0.17 -4.00 -4.24
CA ASN A 111 0.77 -4.15 -5.57
C ASN A 111 1.16 -5.60 -5.94
N GLY A 112 1.28 -6.51 -4.95
CA GLY A 112 1.73 -7.89 -5.11
C GLY A 112 0.61 -8.91 -5.34
N LYS A 113 -0.65 -8.57 -5.02
CA LYS A 113 -1.82 -9.39 -5.40
C LYS A 113 -2.13 -9.16 -6.87
N LYS A 114 -1.49 -9.91 -7.76
CA LYS A 114 -1.80 -9.94 -9.19
C LYS A 114 -2.08 -11.35 -9.66
#